data_AF-A0A1X7TJB1-F1
#
_entry.id   AF-A0A1X7TJB1-F1
#
_cell.length_a   1.000
_cell.length_b   1.000
_cell.length_c   1.000
_cell.angle_alpha   90.00
_cell.angle_beta   90.00
_cell.angle_gamma   90.00
#
_symmetry.space_group_name_H-M   'P 1'
#
loop_
_entity.id
_entity.type
_entity.pdbx_description
1 polymer ?
#
loop_
_entity_poly.entity_id
_entity_poly.type
_entity_poly.pdbx_seq_one_letter_code
_entity_poly.pdbx_strand_id
1 'polypeptide(L)'
;KQRYATVEKECLAIKLVIEAFQVYHLGRTFTIQTDHRALQWLQNMKNLNSGLARWSLALQPFQFRIEHRKGRENANADVLSRIESCFALKKDGKV
;
A
#
# COMPACT_ATOMS: atom_id res chain seq x y z
N LYS A 1 -18.05 10.27 -4.29
CA LYS A 1 -17.00 9.80 -3.35
C LYS A 1 -17.13 8.28 -3.25
N GLN A 2 -16.40 7.50 -4.05
CA GLN A 2 -16.51 6.03 -3.97
C GLN A 2 -15.94 5.56 -2.63
N ARG A 3 -16.73 4.80 -1.85
CA ARG A 3 -16.27 4.22 -0.58
C ARG A 3 -15.46 2.97 -0.94
N TYR A 4 -14.17 3.17 -1.19
CA TYR A 4 -13.25 2.06 -1.34
C TYR A 4 -13.26 1.22 -0.06
N ALA A 5 -13.40 -0.10 -0.23
CA ALA A 5 -13.19 -1.04 0.86
C ALA A 5 -11.78 -0.86 1.42
N THR A 6 -11.57 -1.16 2.70
CA THR A 6 -10.24 -1.02 3.35
C THR A 6 -9.15 -1.71 2.51
N VAL A 7 -9.45 -2.90 1.96
CA VAL A 7 -8.56 -3.65 1.07
C VAL A 7 -8.15 -2.87 -0.18
N GLU A 8 -9.07 -2.15 -0.81
CA GLU A 8 -8.81 -1.39 -2.03
C GLU A 8 -7.92 -0.16 -1.76
N LYS A 9 -8.09 0.47 -0.59
CA LYS A 9 -7.21 1.57 -0.17
C LYS A 9 -5.78 1.10 0.07
N GLU A 10 -5.62 -0.03 0.75
CA GLU A 10 -4.30 -0.62 0.99
C GLU A 10 -3.63 -1.03 -0.34
N CYS A 11 -4.37 -1.64 -1.26
CA CYS A 11 -3.85 -1.96 -2.60
C CYS A 11 -3.42 -0.71 -3.36
N LEU A 12 -4.23 0.35 -3.30
CA LEU A 12 -3.93 1.62 -3.95
C LEU A 12 -2.66 2.26 -3.37
N ALA A 13 -2.49 2.23 -2.05
CA ALA A 13 -1.29 2.74 -1.39
C ALA A 13 -0.03 2.03 -1.89
N ILE A 14 -0.06 0.70 -2.00
CA ILE A 14 1.06 -0.08 -2.53
C ILE A 14 1.38 0.28 -3.98
N LYS A 15 0.35 0.38 -4.83
CA LYS A 15 0.52 0.81 -6.23
C LYS A 15 1.25 2.14 -6.30
N LEU A 16 0.80 3.13 -5.51
CA LEU A 16 1.38 4.48 -5.51
C LEU A 16 2.86 4.46 -5.07
N VAL A 17 3.18 3.68 -4.04
CA VAL A 17 4.57 3.52 -3.59
C VAL A 17 5.42 2.87 -4.68
N ILE A 18 4.95 1.80 -5.32
CA ILE A 18 5.71 1.12 -6.39
C ILE A 18 5.93 2.05 -7.58
N GLU A 19 4.93 2.84 -7.97
CA GLU A 19 5.06 3.85 -9.02
C GLU A 19 6.03 4.98 -8.63
N ALA A 20 5.95 5.48 -7.40
CA ALA A 20 6.85 6.52 -6.90
C ALA A 20 8.32 6.05 -6.88
N PHE A 21 8.54 4.78 -6.53
CA PHE A 21 9.88 4.19 -6.45
C PHE A 21 10.20 3.29 -7.63
N GLN A 22 9.54 3.46 -8.79
CA GLN A 22 9.71 2.58 -9.95
C GLN A 22 11.18 2.46 -10.39
N VAL A 23 11.93 3.57 -10.35
CA VAL A 23 13.34 3.64 -10.75
C VAL A 23 14.23 2.78 -9.85
N TYR A 24 13.85 2.60 -8.58
CA TYR A 24 14.62 1.82 -7.61
C TYR A 24 14.26 0.33 -7.61
N HIS A 25 13.04 0.00 -8.01
CA HIS A 25 12.49 -1.35 -7.96
C HIS A 25 12.54 -2.10 -9.30
N LEU A 26 12.76 -1.40 -10.41
CA LEU A 26 12.83 -2.03 -11.71
C LEU A 26 14.02 -2.99 -11.79
N GLY A 27 13.76 -4.25 -12.12
CA GLY A 27 14.78 -5.29 -12.26
C GLY A 27 15.35 -5.85 -10.96
N ARG A 28 14.80 -5.49 -9.79
CA ARG A 28 15.21 -6.02 -8.49
C ARG A 28 14.08 -6.75 -7.79
N THR A 29 14.43 -7.76 -7.00
CA THR A 29 13.50 -8.41 -6.08
C THR A 29 13.42 -7.62 -4.78
N PHE A 30 12.22 -7.28 -4.34
CA PHE A 30 12.02 -6.55 -3.08
C PHE A 30 10.90 -7.14 -2.24
N THR A 31 10.89 -6.84 -0.94
CA THR A 31 9.88 -7.33 -0.01
C THR A 31 9.05 -6.17 0.50
N ILE A 32 7.73 -6.29 0.34
CA ILE A 32 6.75 -5.32 0.82
C ILE A 32 6.21 -5.84 2.14
N GLN A 33 6.49 -5.10 3.22
CA GLN A 33 5.94 -5.38 4.54
C GLN A 33 4.63 -4.60 4.72
N THR A 34 3.54 -5.32 4.99
CA THR A 34 2.22 -4.73 5.24
C THR A 34 1.59 -5.35 6.48
N ASP A 35 0.80 -4.59 7.21
CA ASP A 35 -0.02 -5.05 8.33
C ASP A 35 -1.36 -5.68 7.88
N HIS A 36 -1.60 -5.76 6.58
CA HIS A 36 -2.87 -6.21 6.03
C HIS A 36 -2.76 -7.54 5.27
N ARG A 37 -3.23 -8.63 5.92
CA ARG A 37 -3.13 -10.02 5.42
C ARG A 37 -3.79 -10.26 4.07
N ALA A 38 -4.85 -9.53 3.73
CA ALA A 38 -5.58 -9.72 2.48
C ALA A 38 -4.70 -9.49 1.24
N LEU A 39 -3.63 -8.69 1.37
CA LEU A 39 -2.70 -8.39 0.30
C LEU A 39 -1.79 -9.57 -0.06
N GLN A 40 -1.55 -10.52 0.85
CA GLN A 40 -0.78 -11.72 0.51
C GLN A 40 -1.45 -12.52 -0.62
N TRP A 41 -2.77 -12.42 -0.74
CA TRP A 41 -3.55 -13.08 -1.78
C TRP A 41 -3.56 -12.32 -3.11
N LEU A 42 -3.09 -11.06 -3.15
CA LEU A 42 -3.08 -10.22 -4.35
C LEU A 42 -2.27 -10.84 -5.49
N GLN A 43 -1.19 -11.57 -5.16
CA GLN A 43 -0.36 -12.27 -6.15
C GLN A 43 -1.05 -13.50 -6.75
N ASN A 44 -2.03 -14.09 -6.06
CA ASN A 44 -2.69 -15.33 -6.45
C ASN A 44 -4.12 -15.12 -6.98
N MET A 45 -4.69 -13.92 -6.83
CA MET A 45 -6.06 -13.66 -7.29
C MET A 45 -6.13 -13.50 -8.81
N LYS A 46 -6.89 -14.40 -9.47
CA LYS A 46 -7.22 -14.33 -10.90
C LYS A 46 -8.53 -13.58 -11.19
N ASN A 47 -9.43 -13.48 -10.19
CA ASN A 47 -10.74 -12.82 -10.32
C ASN A 47 -10.74 -11.49 -9.59
N LEU A 48 -10.25 -10.45 -10.27
CA LEU A 48 -10.13 -9.10 -9.72
C LEU A 48 -11.19 -8.19 -10.34
N ASN A 49 -11.80 -7.30 -9.53
CA ASN A 49 -12.58 -6.18 -10.05
C ASN A 49 -11.78 -5.44 -11.15
N SER A 50 -12.45 -4.83 -12.12
CA SER A 50 -11.80 -4.18 -13.27
C SER A 50 -10.65 -3.23 -12.89
N GLY A 51 -10.77 -2.52 -11.76
CA GLY A 51 -9.70 -1.66 -11.22
C GLY A 51 -8.49 -2.44 -10.70
N LEU A 52 -8.73 -3.51 -9.94
CA LEU A 52 -7.68 -4.37 -9.38
C LEU A 52 -6.95 -5.17 -10.49
N ALA A 53 -7.65 -5.57 -11.55
CA ALA A 53 -7.04 -6.22 -12.71
C ALA A 53 -6.04 -5.29 -13.41
N ARG A 54 -6.40 -4.01 -13.58
CA ARG A 54 -5.49 -2.99 -14.14
C ARG A 54 -4.27 -2.77 -13.26
N TRP A 55 -4.44 -2.81 -11.94
CA TRP A 55 -3.31 -2.69 -11.01
C TRP A 55 -2.42 -3.92 -11.05
N SER A 56 -2.99 -5.12 -11.13
CA SER A 56 -2.22 -6.36 -11.32
C SER A 56 -1.34 -6.29 -12.56
N LEU A 57 -1.87 -5.80 -13.68
CA LEU A 57 -1.08 -5.59 -14.91
C LEU A 57 0.06 -4.59 -14.73
N ALA A 58 -0.18 -3.48 -14.03
CA ALA A 58 0.87 -2.50 -13.71
C ALA A 58 1.97 -3.05 -12.79
N LEU A 59 1.62 -4.05 -11.97
CA LEU A 59 2.52 -4.69 -11.02
C LEU A 59 3.29 -5.89 -11.60
N GLN A 60 2.85 -6.47 -12.72
CA GLN A 60 3.55 -7.58 -13.40
C GLN A 60 5.05 -7.38 -13.69
N PRO A 61 5.54 -6.19 -14.11
CA PRO A 61 6.98 -6.03 -14.39
C PRO A 61 7.84 -6.00 -13.12
N PHE A 62 7.24 -5.87 -11.93
CA PHE A 62 7.96 -5.80 -10.67
C PHE A 62 7.99 -7.17 -10.00
N GLN A 63 9.18 -7.59 -9.57
CA GLN A 63 9.32 -8.80 -8.75
C GLN A 63 9.31 -8.40 -7.27
N PHE A 64 8.19 -8.65 -6.59
CA PHE A 64 8.08 -8.39 -5.16
C PHE A 64 7.52 -9.58 -4.41
N ARG A 65 7.79 -9.62 -3.10
CA ARG A 65 7.18 -10.56 -2.15
C ARG A 65 6.40 -9.78 -1.11
N ILE A 66 5.16 -10.17 -0.84
CA ILE A 66 4.36 -9.55 0.22
C ILE A 66 4.54 -10.34 1.50
N GLU A 67 5.04 -9.68 2.53
CA GLU A 67 5.18 -10.25 3.87
C GLU A 67 4.26 -9.51 4.84
N HIS A 68 3.38 -10.26 5.50
CA HIS A 68 2.53 -9.68 6.51
C HIS A 68 3.29 -9.54 7.84
N ARG A 69 3.39 -8.32 8.35
CA ARG A 69 4.00 -8.01 9.64
C ARG A 69 2.95 -7.45 10.59
N LYS A 70 2.85 -7.95 11.82
CA LYS A 70 1.83 -7.49 12.78
C LYS A 70 1.98 -5.97 13.00
N GLY A 71 0.87 -5.25 13.10
CA GLY A 71 0.87 -3.78 13.25
C GLY A 71 1.74 -3.27 14.41
N ARG A 72 1.83 -4.03 15.52
CA ARG A 72 2.71 -3.70 16.66
C ARG A 72 4.19 -3.68 16.30
N GLU A 73 4.61 -4.51 15.35
CA GLU A 73 5.97 -4.53 14.83
C GLU A 73 6.15 -3.57 13.65
N ASN A 74 5.06 -3.15 13.01
CA ASN A 74 5.03 -2.17 11.93
C ASN A 74 4.76 -0.73 12.42
N ALA A 75 5.16 -0.42 13.67
CA ALA A 75 4.88 0.86 14.31
C ALA A 75 5.42 2.07 13.50
N ASN A 76 6.56 1.91 12.84
CA ASN A 76 7.16 2.97 12.03
C ASN A 76 6.25 3.39 10.86
N ALA A 77 5.72 2.41 10.12
CA ALA A 77 4.83 2.67 9.00
C ALA A 77 3.44 3.13 9.46
N ASP A 78 2.94 2.59 10.58
CA ASP A 78 1.67 3.00 11.18
C ASP A 78 1.71 4.46 11.66
N VAL A 79 2.82 4.90 12.25
CA VAL A 79 3.01 6.31 12.62
C VAL A 79 3.03 7.20 11.38
N LEU A 80 3.80 6.84 10.35
CA LEU A 80 3.87 7.63 9.11
C LEU A 80 2.54 7.71 8.38
N SER A 81 1.75 6.63 8.34
CA SER A 81 0.42 6.65 7.72
C SER A 81 -0.58 7.50 8.51
N ARG A 82 -0.43 7.60 9.83
CA ARG A 82 -1.29 8.40 10.73
C ARG A 82 -0.86 9.86 10.86
N ILE A 83 0.35 10.23 10.48
CA ILE A 83 0.90 11.58 10.67
C ILE A 83 0.11 12.65 9.91
N GLU A 84 -0.48 12.35 8.75
CA GLU A 84 -1.39 13.27 8.03
C GLU A 84 -2.60 13.69 8.92
N SER A 85 -3.15 12.75 9.70
CA SER A 85 -4.22 13.03 10.67
C SER A 85 -3.76 13.88 11.85
N CYS A 86 -2.47 13.79 12.22
CA CYS A 86 -1.90 14.51 13.36
C CYS A 86 -1.48 15.95 12.98
N PHE A 87 -0.95 16.15 11.77
CA PHE A 87 -0.64 17.50 11.26
C PHE A 87 -1.89 18.37 11.09
N ALA A 88 -3.04 17.76 10.75
CA ALA A 88 -4.31 18.48 10.66
C ALA A 88 -4.71 19.14 11.98
N LEU A 89 -4.35 18.56 13.14
CA LEU A 89 -4.67 19.11 14.47
C LEU A 89 -3.77 20.29 14.88
N LYS A 90 -2.69 20.58 14.14
CA LYS A 90 -1.78 21.69 14.48
C LYS A 90 -2.12 23.00 13.76
N LYS A 91 -3.04 22.98 12.78
CA LYS A 91 -3.52 24.20 12.12
C LYS A 91 -4.55 25.01 12.92
N ASP A 92 -5.09 24.45 14.01
CA ASP A 92 -6.01 25.15 14.91
C ASP A 92 -5.31 25.81 16.12
N GLY A 93 -3.98 25.97 16.05
CA GLY A 93 -3.24 26.84 16.96
C GLY A 93 -3.40 28.29 16.54
N LYS A 94 -4.50 28.92 16.95
CA LYS A 94 -4.68 30.38 16.96
C LYS A 94 -3.43 31.05 17.55
N VAL A 95 -2.77 31.89 16.74
CA VAL A 95 -2.08 33.09 17.22
C VAL A 95 -3.10 34.21 17.37
#